data_AF-A0A1G0YKB4-F1
#
_entry.id   AF-A0A1G0YKB4-F1
#
_cell.length_a   1.000
_cell.length_b   1.000
_cell.length_c   1.000
_cell.angle_alpha   90.00
_cell.angle_beta   90.00
_cell.angle_gamma   90.00
#
_symmetry.space_group_name_H-M   'P 1'
#
loop_
_entity.id
_entity.type
_entity.pdbx_description
1 polymer ?
#
loop_
_entity_poly.entity_id
_entity_poly.type
_entity_poly.pdbx_seq_one_letter_code
_entity_poly.pdbx_strand_id
1 'polypeptide(L)'
;MQKGLIASMRMIENMCLVNMRSPARHVFQYLHLAIVNLALERNNEFDHELGSFTLIYDDTHLWKLNVNVDSREIRISRKVVEVLWASVYAYFVVYNDVIRYQDPTKQGLVDLTTNDRTSKSCKLLRWAFESRINESKDEWPDDLPMPTAIPEPESEEHVANEFALGAIAFMLHHELSHIRLGHQPPSNIEDEREADAVALDWVFSKADYSNERLIQKKALCCAVGLADLCAFGIHTGYFNGVDHPASYDRLVYGLRRVIEDDCHVSWFFVSAILSLHMTNAGYSMPTTVYDTPYAYVEDIANQLSRGNQLS
;
A
#
# COMPACT_ATOMS: atom_id res chain seq x y z
N MET A 1 -21.86 -25.76 -32.57
CA MET A 1 -20.50 -25.22 -32.76
C MET A 1 -20.06 -24.60 -31.44
N GLN A 2 -19.26 -25.31 -30.66
CA GLN A 2 -18.52 -24.72 -29.53
C GLN A 2 -17.48 -23.77 -30.13
N LYS A 3 -17.69 -22.46 -30.00
CA LYS A 3 -16.58 -21.51 -30.14
C LYS A 3 -15.61 -21.87 -29.03
N GLY A 4 -14.46 -22.43 -29.40
CA GLY A 4 -13.36 -22.60 -28.46
C GLY A 4 -13.07 -21.25 -27.83
N LEU A 5 -13.22 -21.13 -26.51
CA LEU A 5 -12.71 -19.99 -25.78
C LEU A 5 -11.21 -19.97 -26.04
N ILE A 6 -10.74 -19.01 -26.83
CA ILE A 6 -9.34 -18.62 -26.79
C ILE A 6 -9.17 -18.08 -25.37
N ALA A 7 -8.43 -18.83 -24.54
CA ALA A 7 -8.07 -18.37 -23.21
C ALA A 7 -7.41 -17.00 -23.36
N SER A 8 -8.06 -15.96 -22.85
CA SER A 8 -7.49 -14.62 -22.92
C SER A 8 -6.29 -14.57 -22.00
N MET A 9 -5.13 -14.23 -22.57
CA MET A 9 -3.85 -14.25 -21.86
C MET A 9 -3.48 -12.84 -21.43
N ARG A 10 -3.05 -12.72 -20.17
CA ARG A 10 -2.50 -11.48 -19.61
C ARG A 10 -1.20 -11.13 -20.32
N MET A 11 -1.09 -9.89 -20.78
CA MET A 11 0.13 -9.36 -21.39
C MET A 11 0.89 -8.51 -20.38
N ILE A 12 2.20 -8.71 -20.29
CA ILE A 12 3.08 -7.93 -19.41
C ILE A 12 4.06 -7.16 -20.28
N GLU A 13 3.94 -5.84 -20.32
CA GLU A 13 4.88 -4.95 -21.02
C GLU A 13 5.93 -4.46 -20.03
N ASN A 14 7.05 -5.17 -19.96
CA ASN A 14 8.12 -4.93 -18.97
C ASN A 14 9.46 -4.54 -19.59
N MET A 15 9.49 -4.14 -20.87
CA MET A 15 10.72 -3.78 -21.57
C MET A 15 11.50 -2.65 -20.91
N CYS A 16 10.84 -1.80 -20.14
CA CYS A 16 11.50 -0.73 -19.39
C CYS A 16 12.51 -1.27 -18.34
N LEU A 17 12.30 -2.49 -17.82
CA LEU A 17 13.18 -3.08 -16.81
C LEU A 17 14.59 -3.33 -17.31
N VAL A 18 14.77 -3.53 -18.62
CA VAL A 18 16.09 -3.79 -19.23
C VAL A 18 17.05 -2.62 -18.98
N ASN A 19 16.52 -1.39 -18.99
CA ASN A 19 17.31 -0.17 -18.86
C ASN A 19 17.11 0.55 -17.52
N MET A 20 16.23 0.03 -16.66
CA MET A 20 15.92 0.63 -15.37
C MET A 20 17.13 0.57 -14.44
N ARG A 21 17.56 1.75 -13.99
CA ARG A 21 18.72 1.91 -13.09
C ARG A 21 18.36 1.75 -11.62
N SER A 22 17.17 2.21 -11.23
CA SER A 22 16.70 2.13 -9.85
C SER A 22 16.69 0.68 -9.34
N PRO A 23 17.07 0.45 -8.08
CA PRO A 23 17.02 -0.87 -7.48
C PRO A 23 15.60 -1.42 -7.42
N ALA A 24 14.57 -0.57 -7.49
CA ALA A 24 13.16 -0.97 -7.52
C ALA A 24 12.85 -2.03 -8.60
N ARG A 25 13.64 -2.11 -9.68
CA ARG A 25 13.57 -3.16 -10.71
C ARG A 25 13.53 -4.58 -10.12
N HIS A 26 14.20 -4.82 -8.99
CA HIS A 26 14.30 -6.12 -8.35
C HIS A 26 12.95 -6.61 -7.78
N VAL A 27 12.08 -5.67 -7.40
CA VAL A 27 10.70 -5.92 -6.98
C VAL A 27 9.74 -5.80 -8.17
N PHE A 28 9.94 -4.80 -9.02
CA PHE A 28 9.06 -4.46 -10.13
C PHE A 28 8.88 -5.64 -11.11
N GLN A 29 9.94 -6.41 -11.37
CA GLN A 29 9.86 -7.60 -12.22
C GLN A 29 8.84 -8.65 -11.74
N TYR A 30 8.48 -8.67 -10.45
CA TYR A 30 7.60 -9.68 -9.86
C TYR A 30 6.14 -9.23 -9.66
N LEU A 31 5.77 -7.98 -10.01
CA LEU A 31 4.41 -7.48 -9.73
C LEU A 31 3.31 -8.36 -10.36
N HIS A 32 3.48 -8.79 -11.60
CA HIS A 32 2.51 -9.66 -12.26
C HIS A 32 2.28 -11.00 -11.54
N LEU A 33 3.29 -11.52 -10.84
CA LEU A 33 3.15 -12.70 -9.98
C LEU A 33 2.49 -12.32 -8.65
N ALA A 34 2.85 -11.17 -8.08
CA ALA A 34 2.29 -10.70 -6.81
C ALA A 34 0.77 -10.51 -6.86
N ILE A 35 0.21 -10.02 -7.98
CA ILE A 35 -1.25 -9.92 -8.18
C ILE A 35 -1.93 -11.26 -7.94
N VAL A 36 -1.37 -12.34 -8.48
CA VAL A 36 -1.90 -13.71 -8.33
C VAL A 36 -1.64 -14.22 -6.92
N ASN A 37 -0.41 -14.07 -6.43
CA ASN A 37 0.03 -14.63 -5.15
C ASN A 37 -0.69 -14.03 -3.93
N LEU A 38 -1.18 -12.78 -4.02
CA LEU A 38 -1.93 -12.15 -2.93
C LEU A 38 -3.25 -12.90 -2.64
N ALA A 39 -3.84 -13.53 -3.66
CA ALA A 39 -5.06 -14.34 -3.55
C ALA A 39 -4.85 -15.69 -4.28
N LEU A 40 -3.77 -16.40 -3.93
CA LEU A 40 -3.33 -17.62 -4.63
C LEU A 40 -4.42 -18.68 -4.70
N GLU A 41 -5.26 -18.77 -3.67
CA GLU A 41 -6.42 -19.67 -3.63
C GLU A 41 -7.42 -19.43 -4.78
N ARG A 42 -7.37 -18.26 -5.41
CA ARG A 42 -8.21 -17.85 -6.54
C ARG A 42 -7.50 -17.93 -7.89
N ASN A 43 -6.33 -18.57 -7.99
CA ASN A 43 -5.54 -18.59 -9.23
C ASN A 43 -6.35 -19.00 -10.47
N ASN A 44 -7.17 -20.06 -10.36
CA ASN A 44 -8.00 -20.51 -11.48
C ASN A 44 -9.10 -19.50 -11.87
N GLU A 45 -9.67 -18.79 -10.88
CA GLU A 45 -10.67 -17.75 -11.11
C GLU A 45 -10.03 -16.50 -11.70
N PHE A 46 -8.80 -16.18 -11.27
CA PHE A 46 -8.05 -15.04 -11.77
C PHE A 46 -7.86 -15.16 -13.28
N ASP A 47 -7.38 -16.30 -13.78
CA ASP A 47 -7.18 -16.50 -15.22
C ASP A 47 -8.49 -16.41 -16.02
N HIS A 48 -9.61 -16.84 -15.44
CA HIS A 48 -10.92 -16.83 -16.10
C HIS A 48 -11.62 -15.46 -16.08
N GLU A 49 -11.60 -14.77 -14.93
CA GLU A 49 -12.36 -13.53 -14.72
C GLU A 49 -11.53 -12.27 -14.96
N LEU A 50 -10.22 -12.32 -14.68
CA LEU A 50 -9.32 -11.17 -14.68
C LEU A 50 -8.11 -11.36 -15.60
N GLY A 51 -7.97 -12.51 -16.26
CA GLY A 51 -6.78 -12.84 -17.07
C GLY A 51 -6.61 -11.99 -18.33
N SER A 52 -7.66 -11.31 -18.78
CA SER A 52 -7.62 -10.46 -19.97
C SER A 52 -7.26 -9.01 -19.64
N PHE A 53 -5.98 -8.66 -19.58
CA PHE A 53 -5.54 -7.26 -19.46
C PHE A 53 -4.06 -7.13 -19.84
N THR A 54 -3.63 -5.89 -20.07
CA THR A 54 -2.22 -5.55 -20.24
C THR A 54 -1.72 -4.82 -19.00
N LEU A 55 -0.66 -5.33 -18.38
CA LEU A 55 0.06 -4.63 -17.31
C LEU A 55 1.30 -3.97 -17.90
N ILE A 56 1.33 -2.63 -17.86
CA ILE A 56 2.39 -1.82 -18.46
C ILE A 56 3.29 -1.27 -17.35
N TYR A 57 4.57 -1.61 -17.42
CA TYR A 57 5.58 -1.05 -16.53
C TYR A 57 6.15 0.23 -17.14
N ASP A 58 6.14 1.33 -16.38
CA ASP A 58 6.62 2.65 -16.81
C ASP A 58 7.83 3.08 -15.98
N ASP A 59 9.00 3.23 -16.62
CA ASP A 59 10.21 3.73 -15.95
C ASP A 59 10.22 5.27 -15.92
N THR A 60 9.36 5.82 -15.05
CA THR A 60 9.20 7.26 -14.85
C THR A 60 9.26 7.65 -13.38
N HIS A 61 9.69 8.89 -13.11
CA HIS A 61 9.71 9.49 -11.77
C HIS A 61 8.33 10.00 -11.33
N LEU A 62 7.35 10.06 -12.24
CA LEU A 62 5.99 10.46 -11.92
C LEU A 62 5.25 9.31 -11.23
N TRP A 63 4.45 9.63 -10.21
CA TRP A 63 3.53 8.66 -9.61
C TRP A 63 2.44 8.33 -10.63
N LYS A 64 2.43 7.09 -11.14
CA LYS A 64 1.37 6.60 -12.02
C LYS A 64 0.95 5.22 -11.54
N LEU A 65 -0.29 5.14 -11.10
CA LEU A 65 -1.05 3.91 -10.99
C LEU A 65 -2.43 4.24 -11.50
N ASN A 66 -2.76 3.76 -12.69
CA ASN A 66 -4.04 4.06 -13.32
C ASN A 66 -4.43 2.97 -14.31
N VAL A 67 -5.70 3.02 -14.67
CA VAL A 67 -6.34 2.06 -15.56
C VAL A 67 -6.99 2.76 -16.76
N ASN A 68 -6.92 2.12 -17.91
CA ASN A 68 -7.77 2.38 -19.05
C ASN A 68 -8.72 1.19 -19.20
N VAL A 69 -10.00 1.41 -18.90
CA VAL A 69 -11.01 0.34 -18.88
C VAL A 69 -11.36 -0.16 -20.27
N ASP A 70 -11.37 0.73 -21.27
CA ASP A 70 -11.70 0.39 -22.65
C ASP A 70 -10.62 -0.50 -23.30
N SER A 71 -9.34 -0.15 -23.11
CA SER A 71 -8.21 -0.97 -23.60
C SER A 71 -7.82 -2.09 -22.63
N ARG A 72 -8.38 -2.09 -21.42
CA ARG A 72 -8.03 -3.01 -20.31
C ARG A 72 -6.53 -2.97 -20.03
N GLU A 73 -5.98 -1.77 -19.96
CA GLU A 73 -4.57 -1.53 -19.66
C GLU A 73 -4.45 -0.97 -18.24
N ILE A 74 -3.55 -1.54 -17.44
CA ILE A 74 -3.15 -0.97 -16.15
C ILE A 74 -1.71 -0.52 -16.29
N ARG A 75 -1.43 0.74 -15.97
CA ARG A 75 -0.09 1.29 -15.99
C ARG A 75 0.38 1.55 -14.57
N ILE A 76 1.57 1.06 -14.26
CA ILE A 76 2.24 1.33 -12.99
C ILE A 76 3.64 1.87 -13.25
N SER A 77 4.04 2.92 -12.52
CA SER A 77 5.36 3.50 -12.64
C SER A 77 6.36 2.95 -11.62
N ARG A 78 7.64 3.10 -11.96
CA ARG A 78 8.76 2.88 -11.05
C ARG A 78 8.58 3.64 -9.73
N LYS A 79 8.12 4.90 -9.79
CA LYS A 79 7.93 5.73 -8.60
C LYS A 79 6.99 5.09 -7.57
N VAL A 80 5.92 4.43 -8.01
CA VAL A 80 5.01 3.70 -7.11
C VAL A 80 5.75 2.60 -6.35
N VAL A 81 6.58 1.83 -7.06
CA VAL A 81 7.37 0.75 -6.47
C VAL A 81 8.43 1.29 -5.50
N GLU A 82 9.11 2.38 -5.86
CA GLU A 82 10.12 3.01 -5.01
C GLU A 82 9.54 3.48 -3.68
N VAL A 83 8.44 4.23 -3.76
CA VAL A 83 7.80 4.82 -2.58
C VAL A 83 7.21 3.75 -1.68
N LEU A 84 6.49 2.77 -2.23
CA LEU A 84 5.89 1.72 -1.41
C LEU A 84 6.94 0.81 -0.79
N TRP A 85 8.02 0.49 -1.51
CA TRP A 85 9.10 -0.30 -0.93
C TRP A 85 9.80 0.45 0.21
N ALA A 86 10.18 1.70 -0.02
CA ALA A 86 10.79 2.56 0.99
C ALA A 86 9.89 2.70 2.23
N SER A 87 8.58 2.89 2.01
CA SER A 87 7.59 2.99 3.07
C SER A 87 7.49 1.71 3.87
N VAL A 88 7.35 0.56 3.22
CA VAL A 88 7.30 -0.74 3.91
C VAL A 88 8.57 -0.99 4.72
N TYR A 89 9.74 -0.77 4.13
CA TYR A 89 11.02 -0.96 4.83
C TYR A 89 11.06 -0.11 6.10
N ALA A 90 10.76 1.18 5.97
CA ALA A 90 10.79 2.11 7.11
C ALA A 90 9.72 1.79 8.16
N TYR A 91 8.50 1.48 7.74
CA TYR A 91 7.41 1.11 8.64
C TYR A 91 7.74 -0.15 9.42
N PHE A 92 8.34 -1.16 8.78
CA PHE A 92 8.75 -2.38 9.46
C PHE A 92 9.87 -2.14 10.48
N VAL A 93 10.90 -1.37 10.13
CA VAL A 93 11.99 -1.02 11.05
C VAL A 93 11.46 -0.23 12.25
N VAL A 94 10.68 0.83 12.00
CA VAL A 94 10.10 1.65 13.07
C VAL A 94 9.16 0.81 13.93
N TYR A 95 8.28 0.01 13.32
CA TYR A 95 7.35 -0.82 14.07
C TYR A 95 8.09 -1.81 14.99
N ASN A 96 9.14 -2.48 14.51
CA ASN A 96 9.89 -3.43 15.33
C ASN A 96 10.74 -2.77 16.41
N ASP A 97 11.43 -1.69 16.09
CA ASP A 97 12.42 -1.11 16.99
C ASP A 97 11.79 -0.25 18.07
N VAL A 98 10.64 0.33 17.77
CA VAL A 98 10.09 1.44 18.55
C VAL A 98 8.72 1.07 19.10
N ILE A 99 7.87 0.44 18.28
CA ILE A 99 6.43 0.42 18.58
C ILE A 99 5.97 -0.94 19.07
N ARG A 100 6.60 -2.04 18.66
CA ARG A 100 6.27 -3.40 19.15
C ARG A 100 6.48 -3.54 20.66
N TYR A 101 7.41 -2.78 21.23
CA TYR A 101 7.73 -2.80 22.67
C TYR A 101 7.04 -1.68 23.45
N GLN A 102 6.25 -0.85 22.77
CA GLN A 102 5.43 0.18 23.39
C GLN A 102 3.96 -0.14 23.18
N ASP A 103 3.17 0.11 24.21
CA ASP A 103 1.73 0.04 24.09
C ASP A 103 1.26 1.33 23.42
N PRO A 104 0.78 1.34 22.16
CA PRO A 104 0.37 2.59 21.50
C PRO A 104 -0.87 3.22 22.14
N THR A 105 -1.55 2.51 23.04
CA THR A 105 -2.60 3.10 23.89
C THR A 105 -2.03 3.90 25.07
N LYS A 106 -0.72 3.82 25.33
CA LYS A 106 -0.02 4.50 26.42
C LYS A 106 0.92 5.59 25.90
N GLN A 107 1.03 6.67 26.66
CA GLN A 107 1.88 7.81 26.31
C GLN A 107 3.37 7.53 26.59
N GLY A 108 4.23 7.83 25.63
CA GLY A 108 5.69 7.79 25.75
C GLY A 108 6.38 8.44 24.54
N LEU A 109 7.54 9.05 24.75
CA LEU A 109 8.37 9.60 23.67
C LEU A 109 9.41 8.55 23.26
N VAL A 110 9.61 8.37 21.95
CA VAL A 110 10.71 7.57 21.42
C VAL A 110 11.56 8.40 20.47
N ASP A 111 12.86 8.40 20.76
CA ASP A 111 13.84 9.05 19.91
C ASP A 111 14.36 8.09 18.83
N LEU A 112 13.81 8.24 17.62
CA LEU A 112 14.16 7.49 16.41
C LEU A 112 15.58 7.79 15.89
N THR A 113 16.25 8.83 16.41
CA THR A 113 17.53 9.31 15.87
C THR A 113 18.74 8.62 16.49
N THR A 114 18.55 7.88 17.58
CA THR A 114 19.64 7.30 18.38
C THR A 114 20.23 6.02 17.78
N ASN A 115 19.53 5.36 16.86
CA ASN A 115 19.95 4.13 16.18
C ASN A 115 20.21 4.40 14.70
N ASP A 116 21.40 4.07 14.19
CA ASP A 116 21.77 4.24 12.77
C ASP A 116 20.77 3.55 11.82
N ARG A 117 20.31 2.35 12.18
CA ARG A 117 19.32 1.58 11.41
C ARG A 117 17.99 2.33 11.29
N THR A 118 17.41 2.75 12.42
CA THR A 118 16.16 3.52 12.44
C THR A 118 16.32 4.87 11.74
N SER A 119 17.44 5.56 11.94
CA SER A 119 17.78 6.82 11.30
C SER A 119 17.84 6.69 9.77
N LYS A 120 18.52 5.67 9.23
CA LYS A 120 18.55 5.36 7.79
C LYS A 120 17.17 5.05 7.24
N SER A 121 16.37 4.28 7.97
CA SER A 121 15.00 3.96 7.56
C SER A 121 14.12 5.22 7.47
N CYS A 122 14.25 6.15 8.42
CA CYS A 122 13.54 7.43 8.42
C CYS A 122 14.01 8.37 7.29
N LYS A 123 15.32 8.38 6.99
CA LYS A 123 15.86 9.11 5.84
C LYS A 123 15.31 8.57 4.52
N LEU A 124 15.22 7.25 4.38
CA LEU A 124 14.66 6.60 3.19
C LEU A 124 13.17 6.93 3.02
N LEU A 125 12.40 6.88 4.11
CA LEU A 125 10.98 7.28 4.10
C LEU A 125 10.81 8.75 3.69
N ARG A 126 11.64 9.64 4.26
CA ARG A 126 11.63 11.07 3.90
C ARG A 126 11.92 11.26 2.41
N TRP A 127 12.99 10.65 1.90
CA TRP A 127 13.32 10.71 0.47
C TRP A 127 12.16 10.23 -0.40
N ALA A 128 11.51 9.12 -0.03
CA ALA A 128 10.39 8.58 -0.79
C ALA A 128 9.23 9.58 -0.90
N PHE A 129 8.78 10.13 0.24
CA PHE A 129 7.67 11.10 0.27
C PHE A 129 8.04 12.43 -0.39
N GLU A 130 9.23 12.98 -0.12
CA GLU A 130 9.70 14.20 -0.78
C GLU A 130 9.79 14.01 -2.30
N SER A 131 10.26 12.85 -2.77
CA SER A 131 10.34 12.56 -4.21
C SER A 131 8.96 12.44 -4.85
N ARG A 132 7.96 11.91 -4.13
CA ARG A 132 6.58 11.82 -4.60
C ARG A 132 5.90 13.18 -4.62
N ILE A 133 5.99 13.94 -3.53
CA ILE A 133 5.32 15.24 -3.36
C ILE A 133 5.86 16.27 -4.34
N ASN A 134 7.18 16.32 -4.53
CA ASN A 134 7.83 17.31 -5.39
C ASN A 134 8.03 16.82 -6.83
N GLU A 135 7.51 15.63 -7.18
CA GLU A 135 7.74 14.95 -8.45
C GLU A 135 9.24 14.92 -8.83
N SER A 136 10.09 14.70 -7.83
CA SER A 136 11.53 14.83 -7.98
C SER A 136 12.10 13.76 -8.93
N LYS A 137 13.08 14.19 -9.73
CA LYS A 137 13.88 13.31 -10.59
C LYS A 137 15.07 12.69 -9.86
N ASP A 138 15.14 12.85 -8.54
CA ASP A 138 16.20 12.25 -7.74
C ASP A 138 16.20 10.73 -7.91
N GLU A 139 17.41 10.19 -7.99
CA GLU A 139 17.67 8.76 -8.01
C GLU A 139 17.62 8.18 -6.58
N TRP A 140 17.65 6.86 -6.48
CA TRP A 140 17.75 6.17 -5.20
C TRP A 140 19.04 6.57 -4.46
N PRO A 141 19.00 6.93 -3.16
CA PRO A 141 20.19 7.34 -2.43
C PRO A 141 21.17 6.18 -2.19
N ASP A 142 22.46 6.38 -2.50
CA ASP A 142 23.49 5.33 -2.50
C ASP A 142 23.77 4.70 -1.11
N ASP A 143 23.53 5.44 -0.03
CA ASP A 143 23.85 5.03 1.34
C ASP A 143 22.65 4.48 2.13
N LEU A 144 21.50 4.35 1.47
CA LEU A 144 20.26 3.90 2.08
C LEU A 144 19.91 2.46 1.68
N PRO A 145 19.12 1.75 2.51
CA PRO A 145 18.62 0.42 2.18
C PRO A 145 17.90 0.40 0.83
N MET A 146 18.02 -0.72 0.10
CA MET A 146 17.45 -0.85 -1.24
C MET A 146 16.94 -2.28 -1.49
N PRO A 147 15.95 -2.46 -2.38
CA PRO A 147 15.50 -3.78 -2.79
C PRO A 147 16.62 -4.56 -3.47
N THR A 148 16.76 -5.82 -3.09
CA THR A 148 17.71 -6.77 -3.69
C THR A 148 16.96 -7.92 -4.35
N ALA A 149 17.57 -8.54 -5.37
CA ALA A 149 16.94 -9.65 -6.10
C ALA A 149 16.78 -10.91 -5.24
N ILE A 150 17.72 -11.14 -4.34
CA ILE A 150 17.81 -12.33 -3.48
C ILE A 150 18.19 -11.82 -2.09
N PRO A 151 17.24 -11.21 -1.35
CA PRO A 151 17.51 -10.79 0.02
C PRO A 151 17.72 -12.03 0.90
N GLU A 152 18.53 -11.89 1.95
CA GLU A 152 18.68 -12.94 2.95
C GLU A 152 17.30 -13.23 3.59
N PRO A 153 16.90 -14.50 3.77
CA PRO A 153 15.64 -14.83 4.40
C PRO A 153 15.48 -14.13 5.76
N GLU A 154 14.29 -13.60 6.00
CA GLU A 154 13.92 -12.85 7.21
C GLU A 154 14.66 -11.52 7.43
N SER A 155 15.49 -11.06 6.47
CA SER A 155 16.05 -9.69 6.50
C SER A 155 14.96 -8.63 6.33
N GLU A 156 15.26 -7.39 6.70
CA GLU A 156 14.34 -6.26 6.46
C GLU A 156 14.05 -6.06 4.98
N GLU A 157 15.02 -6.26 4.11
CA GLU A 157 14.85 -6.21 2.66
C GLU A 157 13.96 -7.35 2.16
N HIS A 158 14.08 -8.55 2.75
CA HIS A 158 13.19 -9.66 2.43
C HIS A 158 11.74 -9.33 2.80
N VAL A 159 11.52 -8.86 4.03
CA VAL A 159 10.20 -8.42 4.48
C VAL A 159 9.69 -7.26 3.62
N ALA A 160 10.53 -6.27 3.33
CA ALA A 160 10.15 -5.12 2.51
C ALA A 160 9.76 -5.52 1.09
N ASN A 161 10.51 -6.42 0.46
CA ASN A 161 10.16 -7.00 -0.84
C ASN A 161 8.77 -7.67 -0.78
N GLU A 162 8.53 -8.55 0.20
CA GLU A 162 7.28 -9.29 0.30
C GLU A 162 6.07 -8.37 0.52
N PHE A 163 6.15 -7.46 1.47
CA PHE A 163 5.03 -6.59 1.83
C PHE A 163 4.81 -5.48 0.81
N ALA A 164 5.85 -4.97 0.14
CA ALA A 164 5.70 -4.03 -0.97
C ALA A 164 5.01 -4.70 -2.16
N LEU A 165 5.40 -5.94 -2.51
CA LEU A 165 4.72 -6.72 -3.55
C LEU A 165 3.24 -6.93 -3.21
N GLY A 166 2.93 -7.28 -1.96
CA GLY A 166 1.55 -7.46 -1.52
C GLY A 166 0.73 -6.17 -1.52
N ALA A 167 1.30 -5.05 -1.06
CA ALA A 167 0.63 -3.76 -1.06
C ALA A 167 0.36 -3.27 -2.49
N ILE A 168 1.35 -3.37 -3.38
CA ILE A 168 1.19 -3.02 -4.80
C ILE A 168 0.17 -3.95 -5.47
N ALA A 169 0.20 -5.25 -5.16
CA ALA A 169 -0.78 -6.21 -5.67
C ALA A 169 -2.21 -5.84 -5.24
N PHE A 170 -2.41 -5.41 -3.99
CA PHE A 170 -3.70 -4.92 -3.52
C PHE A 170 -4.16 -3.69 -4.33
N MET A 171 -3.28 -2.71 -4.55
CA MET A 171 -3.64 -1.54 -5.35
C MET A 171 -3.90 -1.90 -6.82
N LEU A 172 -3.21 -2.90 -7.38
CA LEU A 172 -3.50 -3.40 -8.73
C LEU A 172 -4.83 -4.15 -8.79
N HIS A 173 -5.27 -4.81 -7.71
CA HIS A 173 -6.61 -5.39 -7.61
C HIS A 173 -7.70 -4.31 -7.58
N HIS A 174 -7.42 -3.13 -7.02
CA HIS A 174 -8.29 -1.96 -7.13
C HIS A 174 -8.44 -1.52 -8.60
N GLU A 175 -7.32 -1.34 -9.32
CA GLU A 175 -7.36 -1.01 -10.77
C GLU A 175 -8.09 -2.09 -11.60
N LEU A 176 -7.88 -3.38 -11.30
CA LEU A 176 -8.60 -4.48 -11.93
C LEU A 176 -10.10 -4.45 -11.61
N SER A 177 -10.49 -3.93 -10.45
CA SER A 177 -11.89 -3.80 -10.07
C SER A 177 -12.61 -2.78 -10.95
N HIS A 178 -11.96 -1.67 -11.33
CA HIS A 178 -12.51 -0.75 -12.33
C HIS A 178 -12.76 -1.44 -13.68
N ILE A 179 -11.83 -2.26 -14.15
CA ILE A 179 -12.03 -3.06 -15.39
C ILE A 179 -13.21 -4.02 -15.24
N ARG A 180 -13.33 -4.69 -14.09
CA ARG A 180 -14.38 -5.68 -13.83
C ARG A 180 -15.76 -5.05 -13.79
N LEU A 181 -15.86 -3.88 -13.16
CA LEU A 181 -17.12 -3.18 -12.92
C LEU A 181 -17.48 -2.22 -14.06
N GLY A 182 -16.53 -1.91 -14.95
CA GLY A 182 -16.73 -0.96 -16.04
C GLY A 182 -16.71 0.51 -15.58
N HIS A 183 -16.03 0.80 -14.47
CA HIS A 183 -15.92 2.15 -13.90
C HIS A 183 -14.94 2.99 -14.71
N GLN A 184 -15.42 4.07 -15.34
CA GLN A 184 -14.61 4.89 -16.24
C GLN A 184 -13.93 6.03 -15.49
N PRO A 185 -12.61 6.24 -15.67
CA PRO A 185 -11.93 7.42 -15.14
C PRO A 185 -12.38 8.73 -15.84
N PRO A 186 -12.48 9.87 -15.13
CA PRO A 186 -12.41 9.98 -13.66
C PRO A 186 -13.64 9.33 -13.02
N SER A 187 -13.40 8.40 -12.09
CA SER A 187 -14.44 7.72 -11.34
C SER A 187 -15.11 8.68 -10.36
N ASN A 188 -16.33 8.38 -9.95
CA ASN A 188 -16.96 9.06 -8.84
C ASN A 188 -16.65 8.35 -7.49
N ILE A 189 -16.99 8.98 -6.38
CA ILE A 189 -16.73 8.46 -5.02
C ILE A 189 -17.33 7.06 -4.79
N GLU A 190 -18.51 6.75 -5.32
CA GLU A 190 -19.15 5.44 -5.15
C GLU A 190 -18.43 4.37 -5.98
N ASP A 191 -18.02 4.68 -7.21
CA ASP A 191 -17.24 3.78 -8.07
C ASP A 191 -15.92 3.38 -7.41
N GLU A 192 -15.26 4.34 -6.74
CA GLU A 192 -14.02 4.12 -5.98
C GLU A 192 -14.24 3.27 -4.72
N ARG A 193 -15.34 3.50 -3.99
CA ARG A 193 -15.73 2.68 -2.82
C ARG A 193 -16.01 1.24 -3.23
N GLU A 194 -16.71 1.06 -4.34
CA GLU A 194 -17.03 -0.27 -4.85
C GLU A 194 -15.76 -0.97 -5.39
N ALA A 195 -14.86 -0.26 -6.07
CA ALA A 195 -13.58 -0.81 -6.49
C ALA A 195 -12.72 -1.27 -5.30
N ASP A 196 -12.63 -0.48 -4.22
CA ASP A 196 -12.00 -0.88 -2.96
C ASP A 196 -12.65 -2.13 -2.35
N ALA A 197 -14.00 -2.16 -2.30
CA ALA A 197 -14.73 -3.27 -1.72
C ALA A 197 -14.53 -4.56 -2.50
N VAL A 198 -14.50 -4.50 -3.84
CA VAL A 198 -14.26 -5.65 -4.72
C VAL A 198 -12.81 -6.11 -4.63
N ALA A 199 -11.83 -5.21 -4.53
CA ALA A 199 -10.44 -5.57 -4.33
C ALA A 199 -10.23 -6.31 -3.01
N LEU A 200 -10.81 -5.80 -1.91
CA LEU A 200 -10.76 -6.44 -0.60
C LEU A 200 -11.48 -7.79 -0.59
N ASP A 201 -12.70 -7.85 -1.14
CA ASP A 201 -13.44 -9.11 -1.29
C ASP A 201 -12.63 -10.12 -2.12
N TRP A 202 -11.90 -9.64 -3.13
CA TRP A 202 -11.08 -10.51 -3.95
C TRP A 202 -9.98 -11.21 -3.15
N VAL A 203 -9.33 -10.48 -2.26
CA VAL A 203 -8.21 -10.95 -1.43
C VAL A 203 -8.66 -11.86 -0.29
N PHE A 204 -9.86 -11.62 0.28
CA PHE A 204 -10.27 -12.23 1.55
C PHE A 204 -11.41 -13.25 1.47
N SER A 205 -12.36 -13.13 0.52
CA SER A 205 -13.60 -13.94 0.51
C SER A 205 -13.39 -15.46 0.45
N LYS A 206 -12.25 -15.91 -0.09
CA LYS A 206 -11.88 -17.33 -0.19
C LYS A 206 -10.63 -17.69 0.61
N ALA A 207 -10.11 -16.75 1.39
CA ALA A 207 -8.89 -16.96 2.15
C ALA A 207 -9.09 -18.08 3.18
N ASP A 208 -8.02 -18.84 3.44
CA ASP A 208 -8.01 -19.85 4.48
C ASP A 208 -7.87 -19.18 5.86
N TYR A 209 -9.01 -18.86 6.47
CA TYR A 209 -9.07 -18.27 7.81
C TYR A 209 -8.56 -19.19 8.93
N SER A 210 -8.31 -20.48 8.66
CA SER A 210 -7.62 -21.34 9.62
C SER A 210 -6.12 -21.05 9.71
N ASN A 211 -5.56 -20.39 8.67
CA ASN A 211 -4.18 -19.94 8.64
C ASN A 211 -4.09 -18.46 9.05
N GLU A 212 -4.09 -18.22 10.36
CA GLU A 212 -4.04 -16.87 10.94
C GLU A 212 -2.88 -16.02 10.41
N ARG A 213 -1.69 -16.63 10.22
CA ARG A 213 -0.51 -15.93 9.69
C ARG A 213 -0.71 -15.43 8.27
N LEU A 214 -1.40 -16.22 7.43
CA LEU A 214 -1.73 -15.81 6.07
C LEU A 214 -2.70 -14.63 6.06
N ILE A 215 -3.74 -14.68 6.88
CA ILE A 215 -4.72 -13.58 7.02
C ILE A 215 -4.02 -12.32 7.53
N GLN A 216 -3.18 -12.43 8.55
CA GLN A 216 -2.39 -11.32 9.07
C GLN A 216 -1.49 -10.71 8.00
N LYS A 217 -0.78 -11.52 7.20
CA LYS A 217 0.06 -11.04 6.10
C LYS A 217 -0.77 -10.27 5.06
N LYS A 218 -1.90 -10.83 4.61
CA LYS A 218 -2.80 -10.17 3.64
C LYS A 218 -3.34 -8.84 4.18
N ALA A 219 -3.77 -8.82 5.44
CA ALA A 219 -4.29 -7.62 6.12
C ALA A 219 -3.23 -6.53 6.23
N LEU A 220 -2.00 -6.88 6.62
CA LEU A 220 -0.87 -5.96 6.68
C LEU A 220 -0.49 -5.42 5.29
N CYS A 221 -0.50 -6.24 4.24
CA CYS A 221 -0.27 -5.77 2.87
C CYS A 221 -1.30 -4.71 2.44
N CYS A 222 -2.59 -4.95 2.69
CA CYS A 222 -3.64 -3.97 2.38
C CYS A 222 -3.49 -2.70 3.25
N ALA A 223 -3.17 -2.88 4.54
CA ALA A 223 -2.97 -1.79 5.48
C ALA A 223 -1.83 -0.87 5.06
N VAL A 224 -0.71 -1.41 4.58
CA VAL A 224 0.40 -0.60 4.03
C VAL A 224 -0.09 0.29 2.88
N GLY A 225 -0.76 -0.29 1.88
CA GLY A 225 -1.20 0.46 0.71
C GLY A 225 -2.17 1.59 1.07
N LEU A 226 -3.13 1.32 1.96
CA LEU A 226 -4.08 2.32 2.44
C LEU A 226 -3.43 3.36 3.36
N ALA A 227 -2.50 2.96 4.23
CA ALA A 227 -1.80 3.86 5.13
C ALA A 227 -0.85 4.80 4.36
N ASP A 228 -0.21 4.35 3.28
CA ASP A 228 0.62 5.19 2.41
C ASP A 228 -0.21 6.31 1.75
N LEU A 229 -1.43 6.01 1.29
CA LEU A 229 -2.36 7.02 0.77
C LEU A 229 -2.75 8.04 1.84
N CYS A 230 -2.98 7.60 3.08
CA CYS A 230 -3.28 8.47 4.20
C CYS A 230 -2.08 9.33 4.60
N ALA A 231 -0.89 8.74 4.67
CA ALA A 231 0.38 9.42 4.94
C ALA A 231 0.66 10.52 3.92
N PHE A 232 0.39 10.26 2.63
CA PHE A 232 0.52 11.28 1.60
C PHE A 232 -0.40 12.48 1.86
N GLY A 233 -1.65 12.21 2.23
CA GLY A 233 -2.60 13.27 2.63
C GLY A 233 -2.14 14.06 3.84
N ILE A 234 -1.54 13.41 4.85
CA ILE A 234 -0.98 14.07 6.03
C ILE A 234 0.09 15.11 5.66
N HIS A 235 1.02 14.77 4.76
CA HIS A 235 2.12 15.68 4.39
C HIS A 235 1.73 16.76 3.37
N THR A 236 0.69 16.52 2.58
CA THR A 236 0.27 17.46 1.52
C THR A 236 -0.94 18.30 1.90
N GLY A 237 -1.68 17.90 2.95
CA GLY A 237 -3.02 18.40 3.25
C GLY A 237 -4.10 17.90 2.27
N TYR A 238 -3.73 17.11 1.26
CA TYR A 238 -4.65 16.62 0.24
C TYR A 238 -5.06 15.16 0.52
N PHE A 239 -6.21 14.99 1.18
CA PHE A 239 -6.74 13.67 1.52
C PHE A 239 -7.66 13.08 0.45
N ASN A 240 -7.79 13.69 -0.73
CA ASN A 240 -8.94 13.54 -1.64
C ASN A 240 -10.25 14.06 -1.01
N GLY A 241 -11.41 13.53 -1.42
CA GLY A 241 -12.75 13.95 -0.97
C GLY A 241 -13.59 14.65 -2.03
N VAL A 242 -13.03 14.94 -3.21
CA VAL A 242 -13.77 15.52 -4.36
C VAL A 242 -14.15 14.41 -5.35
N ASP A 243 -13.16 13.77 -5.96
CA ASP A 243 -13.38 12.73 -6.97
C ASP A 243 -13.16 11.31 -6.41
N HIS A 244 -12.50 11.19 -5.25
CA HIS A 244 -12.23 9.93 -4.58
C HIS A 244 -12.60 10.05 -3.10
N PRO A 245 -12.99 8.95 -2.41
CA PRO A 245 -13.19 8.97 -0.96
C PRO A 245 -11.92 9.43 -0.26
N ALA A 246 -12.06 10.09 0.88
CA ALA A 246 -10.92 10.55 1.63
C ALA A 246 -10.01 9.38 2.03
N SER A 247 -8.69 9.54 1.97
CA SER A 247 -7.75 8.43 2.20
C SER A 247 -7.84 7.86 3.62
N TYR A 248 -8.19 8.67 4.62
CA TYR A 248 -8.49 8.19 5.97
C TYR A 248 -9.76 7.32 6.03
N ASP A 249 -10.80 7.65 5.25
CA ASP A 249 -12.02 6.84 5.15
C ASP A 249 -11.73 5.51 4.47
N ARG A 250 -10.99 5.53 3.35
CA ARG A 250 -10.56 4.32 2.64
C ARG A 250 -9.79 3.38 3.57
N LEU A 251 -8.89 3.92 4.38
CA LEU A 251 -8.11 3.17 5.37
C LEU A 251 -8.99 2.51 6.43
N VAL A 252 -9.80 3.30 7.15
CA VAL A 252 -10.61 2.79 8.27
C VAL A 252 -11.69 1.84 7.76
N TYR A 253 -12.47 2.25 6.77
CA TYR A 253 -13.56 1.43 6.23
C TYR A 253 -13.03 0.17 5.54
N GLY A 254 -11.97 0.31 4.73
CA GLY A 254 -11.38 -0.80 4.00
C GLY A 254 -10.83 -1.88 4.92
N LEU A 255 -10.06 -1.50 5.95
CA LEU A 255 -9.54 -2.47 6.91
C LEU A 255 -10.63 -3.05 7.81
N ARG A 256 -11.58 -2.24 8.28
CA ARG A 256 -12.69 -2.73 9.12
C ARG A 256 -13.57 -3.75 8.41
N ARG A 257 -13.67 -3.68 7.07
CA ARG A 257 -14.38 -4.68 6.27
C ARG A 257 -13.78 -6.09 6.36
N VAL A 258 -12.48 -6.21 6.61
CA VAL A 258 -11.76 -7.50 6.56
C VAL A 258 -11.11 -7.88 7.90
N ILE A 259 -11.08 -6.97 8.87
CA ILE A 259 -10.53 -7.16 10.21
C ILE A 259 -11.63 -6.94 11.24
N GLU A 260 -12.14 -8.04 11.80
CA GLU A 260 -13.18 -7.99 12.83
C GLU A 260 -12.64 -7.62 14.21
N ASP A 261 -11.46 -8.14 14.57
CA ASP A 261 -10.83 -7.92 15.88
C ASP A 261 -10.24 -6.50 15.99
N ASP A 262 -10.79 -5.70 16.91
CA ASP A 262 -10.32 -4.34 17.21
C ASP A 262 -8.88 -4.30 17.72
N CYS A 263 -8.36 -5.43 18.21
CA CYS A 263 -6.99 -5.62 18.71
C CYS A 263 -6.10 -6.37 17.70
N HIS A 264 -6.53 -6.54 16.45
CA HIS A 264 -5.70 -7.18 15.43
C HIS A 264 -4.38 -6.42 15.22
N VAL A 265 -3.29 -7.15 14.94
CA VAL A 265 -1.94 -6.59 14.78
C VAL A 265 -1.86 -5.49 13.70
N SER A 266 -2.69 -5.55 12.67
CA SER A 266 -2.75 -4.51 11.64
C SER A 266 -3.20 -3.15 12.19
N TRP A 267 -4.08 -3.12 13.20
CA TRP A 267 -4.48 -1.85 13.82
C TRP A 267 -3.35 -1.24 14.66
N PHE A 268 -2.59 -2.07 15.37
CA PHE A 268 -1.34 -1.64 16.02
C PHE A 268 -0.35 -1.07 14.98
N PHE A 269 -0.16 -1.77 13.86
CA PHE A 269 0.71 -1.32 12.78
C PHE A 269 0.24 -0.01 12.13
N VAL A 270 -1.06 0.17 11.90
CA VAL A 270 -1.60 1.41 11.34
C VAL A 270 -1.50 2.57 12.33
N SER A 271 -1.82 2.35 13.61
CA SER A 271 -1.67 3.36 14.66
C SER A 271 -0.25 3.90 14.73
N ALA A 272 0.73 3.00 14.61
CA ALA A 272 2.16 3.30 14.59
C ALA A 272 2.54 4.24 13.44
N ILE A 273 2.14 3.87 12.22
CA ILE A 273 2.45 4.61 11.00
C ILE A 273 1.78 5.98 10.97
N LEU A 274 0.49 6.04 11.32
CA LEU A 274 -0.22 7.32 11.34
C LEU A 274 0.38 8.25 12.39
N SER A 275 0.73 7.74 13.57
CA SER A 275 1.41 8.53 14.61
C SER A 275 2.75 9.09 14.16
N LEU A 276 3.55 8.26 13.49
CA LEU A 276 4.83 8.67 12.91
C LEU A 276 4.63 9.86 11.95
N HIS A 277 3.70 9.73 11.01
CA HIS A 277 3.48 10.77 10.00
C HIS A 277 2.82 12.03 10.57
N MET A 278 1.81 11.89 11.43
CA MET A 278 1.16 13.03 12.09
C MET A 278 2.16 13.83 12.93
N THR A 279 2.98 13.14 13.74
CA THR A 279 4.02 13.80 14.55
C THR A 279 5.03 14.52 13.67
N ASN A 280 5.51 13.88 12.59
CA ASN A 280 6.45 14.50 11.66
C ASN A 280 5.86 15.72 10.94
N ALA A 281 4.56 15.70 10.62
CA ALA A 281 3.86 16.80 9.98
C ALA A 281 3.36 17.87 10.99
N GLY A 282 3.65 17.72 12.29
CA GLY A 282 3.30 18.70 13.31
C GLY A 282 1.82 18.69 13.75
N TYR A 283 1.08 17.62 13.44
CA TYR A 283 -0.26 17.44 13.98
C TYR A 283 -0.19 17.12 15.47
N SER A 284 -1.21 17.56 16.21
CA SER A 284 -1.39 17.11 17.59
C SER A 284 -1.86 15.66 17.60
N MET A 285 -1.28 14.83 18.47
CA MET A 285 -1.73 13.47 18.67
C MET A 285 -2.93 13.42 19.63
N PRO A 286 -3.83 12.43 19.51
CA PRO A 286 -4.85 12.21 20.51
C PRO A 286 -4.25 12.03 21.91
N THR A 287 -4.85 12.67 22.92
CA THR A 287 -4.37 12.60 24.31
C THR A 287 -5.16 11.61 25.17
N THR A 288 -6.30 11.13 24.66
CA THR A 288 -7.15 10.13 25.30
C THR A 288 -6.44 8.77 25.33
N VAL A 289 -6.73 7.96 26.35
CA VAL A 289 -6.32 6.55 26.39
C VAL A 289 -7.45 5.71 25.79
N TYR A 290 -7.11 4.78 24.90
CA TYR A 290 -8.08 3.97 24.17
C TYR A 290 -7.98 2.51 24.61
N ASP A 291 -9.12 1.83 24.63
CA ASP A 291 -9.16 0.41 24.99
C ASP A 291 -8.63 -0.50 23.87
N THR A 292 -8.65 -0.01 22.61
CA THR A 292 -8.22 -0.76 21.43
C THR A 292 -7.44 0.13 20.45
N PRO A 293 -6.49 -0.44 19.66
CA PRO A 293 -5.79 0.30 18.62
C PRO A 293 -6.72 0.73 17.48
N TYR A 294 -7.81 0.00 17.21
CA TYR A 294 -8.81 0.42 16.24
C TYR A 294 -9.47 1.76 16.64
N ALA A 295 -9.92 1.90 17.89
CA ALA A 295 -10.53 3.14 18.37
C ALA A 295 -9.55 4.32 18.30
N TYR A 296 -8.26 4.08 18.54
CA TYR A 296 -7.22 5.10 18.37
C TYR A 296 -7.08 5.54 16.90
N VAL A 297 -7.04 4.59 15.96
CA VAL A 297 -6.97 4.87 14.52
C VAL A 297 -8.23 5.61 14.03
N GLU A 298 -9.41 5.24 14.53
CA GLU A 298 -10.66 5.93 14.23
C GLU A 298 -10.64 7.39 14.71
N ASP A 299 -10.12 7.66 15.92
CA ASP A 299 -10.00 9.05 16.38
C ASP A 299 -8.97 9.85 15.58
N ILE A 300 -7.85 9.24 15.16
CA ILE A 300 -6.93 9.87 14.21
C ILE A 300 -7.66 10.24 12.92
N ALA A 301 -8.40 9.32 12.31
CA ALA A 301 -9.15 9.57 11.08
C ALA A 301 -10.17 10.71 11.28
N ASN A 302 -10.88 10.71 12.42
CA ASN A 302 -11.80 11.78 12.78
C ASN A 302 -11.09 13.14 12.91
N GLN A 303 -9.88 13.20 13.50
CA GLN A 303 -9.10 14.43 13.59
C GLN A 303 -8.66 14.94 12.22
N LEU A 304 -8.18 14.05 11.35
CA LEU A 304 -7.79 14.38 9.97
C LEU A 304 -8.99 14.90 9.17
N SER A 305 -10.18 14.30 9.33
CA SER A 305 -11.40 14.76 8.67
C SER A 305 -11.79 16.20 9.03
N ARG A 306 -11.65 16.59 10.31
CA ARG A 306 -11.94 17.96 10.77
C ARG A 306 -10.92 18.96 10.24
N GLY A 307 -9.65 18.58 10.15
CA GLY A 307 -8.59 19.41 9.58
C GLY A 307 -8.83 19.70 8.10
N ASN A 308 -9.27 18.69 7.34
CA ASN A 308 -9.53 18.79 5.89
C ASN A 308 -10.73 19.70 5.54
N GLN A 309 -11.64 19.98 6.48
CA GLN A 309 -12.78 20.88 6.23
C GLN A 309 -12.41 22.37 6.34
N LEU A 310 -11.22 22.70 6.86
CA LEU A 310 -10.78 24.07 7.10
C LEU A 310 -9.78 24.60 6.05
N SER A 311 -9.32 23.73 5.14
CA SER A 311 -8.43 24.04 4.02
C SER A 311 -9.19 24.24 2.72
#